data_AF-A0A2J7ZN78-F1
#
_entry.id   AF-A0A2J7ZN78-F1
#
_cell.length_a   1.000
_cell.length_b   1.000
_cell.length_c   1.000
_cell.angle_alpha   90.00
_cell.angle_beta   90.00
_cell.angle_gamma   90.00
#
_symmetry.space_group_name_H-M   'P 1'
#
loop_
_entity.id
_entity.type
_entity.pdbx_description
1 polymer ?
#
loop_
_entity_poly.entity_id
_entity_poly.type
_entity_poly.pdbx_seq_one_letter_code
_entity_poly.pdbx_strand_id
1 'polypeptide(L)'
;MTVALASRALANTAPGHSLLRHRVNVLEFWREVPEEVYEQMDWAEAHDEEARAIAAEGQRTAATFLTGNGRTCYWYRLLHGLHATLSYTPELAQWPAAQLLRAVVEEQLPAAKGGRQLYDEPWLP
;
A
#
# COMPACT_ATOMS: atom_id res chain seq x y z
N MET A 1 -11.75 -4.56 -20.66
CA MET A 1 -10.50 -5.16 -20.17
C MET A 1 -9.82 -4.12 -19.30
N THR A 2 -9.70 -4.33 -17.99
CA THR A 2 -9.22 -3.28 -17.07
C THR A 2 -7.75 -3.55 -16.76
N VAL A 3 -6.85 -2.87 -17.46
CA VAL A 3 -5.40 -2.89 -17.16
C VAL A 3 -5.15 -1.86 -16.05
N ALA A 4 -4.47 -2.27 -14.99
CA ALA A 4 -4.07 -1.37 -13.91
C ALA A 4 -2.85 -0.55 -14.37
N LEU A 5 -3.12 0.62 -14.94
CA LEU A 5 -2.12 1.63 -15.27
C LEU A 5 -1.70 2.34 -13.98
N ALA A 6 -0.41 2.35 -13.66
CA ALA A 6 0.11 3.14 -12.54
C ALA A 6 1.13 4.17 -13.02
N SER A 7 0.92 5.42 -12.61
CA SER A 7 1.89 6.47 -12.88
C SER A 7 3.18 6.24 -12.08
N ARG A 8 4.33 6.38 -12.74
CA ARG A 8 5.66 6.21 -12.15
C ARG A 8 5.97 7.18 -11.01
N ALA A 9 5.24 8.30 -10.93
CA ALA A 9 5.31 9.27 -9.84
C ALA A 9 4.70 8.76 -8.51
N LEU A 10 3.72 7.86 -8.59
CA LEU A 10 3.14 7.17 -7.41
C LEU A 10 3.98 5.97 -6.97
N ALA A 11 4.74 5.38 -7.89
CA ALA A 11 5.67 4.30 -7.57
C ALA A 11 6.76 4.83 -6.61
N ASN A 12 7.40 5.96 -6.93
CA ASN A 12 8.60 6.46 -6.23
C ASN A 12 8.42 7.00 -4.80
N THR A 13 7.20 7.20 -4.31
CA THR A 13 6.96 7.85 -3.00
C THR A 13 6.12 7.02 -2.03
N ALA A 14 5.59 5.86 -2.45
CA ALA A 14 4.87 4.96 -1.56
C ALA A 14 5.83 3.92 -0.96
N PRO A 15 5.69 3.56 0.34
CA PRO A 15 6.52 2.52 0.97
C PRO A 15 6.36 1.10 0.37
N GLY A 16 5.56 0.94 -0.69
CA GLY A 16 5.42 -0.28 -1.49
C GLY A 16 6.27 -0.32 -2.77
N HIS A 17 7.26 0.56 -2.94
CA HIS A 17 8.00 0.67 -4.20
C HIS A 17 8.82 -0.58 -4.58
N SER A 18 9.08 -1.50 -3.63
CA SER A 18 9.69 -2.81 -3.91
C SER A 18 8.69 -3.88 -4.39
N LEU A 19 7.40 -3.65 -4.12
CA LEU A 19 6.30 -4.57 -4.40
C LEU A 19 5.76 -4.40 -5.82
N LEU A 20 5.68 -3.16 -6.32
CA LEU A 20 5.26 -2.89 -7.70
C LEU A 20 6.48 -2.83 -8.62
N ARG A 21 6.46 -3.60 -9.70
CA ARG A 21 7.56 -3.74 -10.65
C ARG A 21 7.03 -3.69 -12.08
N HIS A 22 7.57 -2.75 -12.86
CA HIS A 22 7.27 -2.61 -14.28
C HIS A 22 7.33 -3.95 -15.04
N ARG A 23 6.30 -4.23 -15.86
CA ARG A 23 6.15 -5.45 -16.68
C ARG A 23 6.13 -6.78 -15.90
N VAL A 24 6.04 -6.72 -14.58
CA VAL A 24 5.79 -7.90 -13.74
C VAL A 24 4.36 -7.85 -13.22
N ASN A 25 3.96 -6.72 -12.63
CA ASN A 25 2.65 -6.59 -12.00
C ASN A 25 1.98 -5.23 -12.23
N VAL A 26 2.63 -4.37 -13.02
CA VAL A 26 2.12 -3.04 -13.38
C VAL A 26 2.74 -2.57 -14.71
N LEU A 27 2.01 -1.74 -15.45
CA LEU A 27 2.55 -0.93 -16.53
C LEU A 27 2.77 0.49 -16.02
N GLU A 28 4.01 0.96 -16.10
CA GLU A 28 4.42 2.28 -15.63
C GLU A 28 4.45 3.25 -16.80
N PHE A 29 3.95 4.47 -16.58
CA PHE A 29 4.05 5.58 -17.53
C PHE A 29 4.41 6.87 -16.79
N TRP A 30 5.09 7.79 -17.47
CA TRP A 30 5.48 9.06 -16.88
C TRP A 30 4.32 10.04 -16.78
N ARG A 31 4.26 10.77 -15.66
CA ARG A 31 3.22 11.79 -15.45
C ARG A 31 3.51 13.08 -16.23
N GLU A 32 4.78 13.34 -16.50
CA GLU A 32 5.25 14.54 -17.21
C GLU A 32 5.07 14.43 -18.73
N VAL A 33 4.90 13.21 -19.25
CA VAL A 33 4.60 12.91 -20.66
C VAL A 33 3.36 12.01 -20.72
N PRO A 34 2.15 12.58 -20.56
CA PRO A 34 0.91 11.82 -20.51
C PRO A 34 0.67 10.95 -21.76
N GLU A 35 1.24 11.33 -22.90
CA GLU A 35 1.12 10.63 -24.18
C GLU A 35 1.74 9.22 -24.15
N GLU A 36 2.70 8.95 -23.27
CA GLU A 36 3.26 7.61 -23.09
C GLU A 36 2.23 6.57 -22.66
N VAL A 37 1.10 7.00 -22.09
CA VAL A 37 0.01 6.09 -21.76
C VAL A 37 -0.50 5.39 -23.02
N TYR A 38 -0.53 6.09 -24.16
CA TYR A 38 -0.95 5.53 -25.44
C TYR A 38 0.05 4.49 -25.92
N GLU A 39 1.35 4.71 -25.76
CA GLU A 39 2.36 3.70 -26.10
C GLU A 39 2.21 2.43 -25.26
N GLN A 40 1.90 2.56 -23.97
CA GLN A 40 1.64 1.40 -23.11
C GLN A 40 0.33 0.69 -23.47
N MET A 41 -0.70 1.43 -23.92
CA MET A 41 -1.96 0.86 -24.40
C MET A 41 -1.78 0.12 -25.72
N ASP A 42 -1.08 0.72 -26.68
CA ASP A 42 -0.75 0.11 -27.96
C ASP A 42 0.09 -1.15 -27.76
N TRP A 43 1.06 -1.11 -26.85
CA TRP A 43 1.82 -2.30 -26.45
C TRP A 43 0.92 -3.37 -25.84
N ALA A 44 0.02 -3.01 -24.90
CA ALA A 44 -0.86 -3.97 -24.25
C ALA A 44 -1.86 -4.61 -25.23
N GLU A 45 -2.33 -3.87 -26.24
CA GLU A 45 -3.19 -4.38 -27.30
C GLU A 45 -2.42 -5.35 -28.22
N ALA A 46 -1.18 -5.03 -28.57
CA ALA A 46 -0.31 -5.91 -29.35
C ALA A 46 0.16 -7.17 -28.58
N HIS A 47 0.18 -7.11 -27.24
CA HIS A 47 0.70 -8.15 -26.35
C HIS A 47 -0.34 -8.60 -25.31
N ASP A 48 -1.56 -8.92 -25.76
CA ASP A 48 -2.71 -9.17 -24.88
C ASP A 48 -2.47 -10.29 -23.84
N GLU A 49 -1.83 -11.41 -24.21
CA GLU A 49 -1.54 -12.49 -23.25
C GLU A 49 -0.57 -12.05 -22.14
N GLU A 50 0.48 -11.31 -22.50
CA GLU A 50 1.46 -10.77 -21.55
C GLU A 50 0.80 -9.71 -20.65
N ALA A 51 -0.01 -8.83 -21.24
CA ALA A 51 -0.77 -7.82 -20.50
C ALA A 51 -1.74 -8.46 -19.49
N ARG A 52 -2.43 -9.55 -19.88
CA ARG A 52 -3.28 -10.33 -18.97
C ARG A 52 -2.49 -10.97 -17.84
N ALA A 53 -1.30 -11.52 -18.11
CA ALA A 53 -0.44 -12.10 -17.09
C ALA A 53 0.03 -11.04 -16.06
N ILE A 54 0.44 -9.85 -16.54
CA ILE A 54 0.84 -8.72 -15.70
C ILE A 54 -0.33 -8.26 -14.81
N ALA A 55 -1.53 -8.13 -15.39
CA ALA A 55 -2.72 -7.73 -14.64
C ALA A 55 -3.09 -8.76 -13.55
N ALA A 56 -3.00 -10.05 -13.84
CA ALA A 56 -3.26 -11.11 -12.87
C ALA A 56 -2.23 -11.12 -11.72
N GLU A 57 -0.96 -10.89 -12.02
CA GLU A 57 0.09 -10.72 -11.01
C GLU A 57 -0.14 -9.48 -10.14
N GLY A 58 -0.55 -8.36 -10.74
CA GLY A 58 -0.94 -7.13 -10.03
C GLY A 58 -2.06 -7.37 -9.03
N GLN A 59 -3.13 -8.01 -9.47
CA GLN A 59 -4.28 -8.36 -8.61
C GLN A 59 -3.87 -9.27 -7.45
N ARG A 60 -3.06 -10.30 -7.72
CA ARG A 60 -2.57 -11.21 -6.68
C ARG A 60 -1.62 -10.54 -5.69
N THR A 61 -0.73 -9.68 -6.17
CA THR A 61 0.16 -8.89 -5.32
C THR A 61 -0.66 -7.97 -4.40
N ALA A 62 -1.64 -7.25 -4.95
CA ALA A 62 -2.53 -6.39 -4.17
C ALA A 62 -3.33 -7.19 -3.12
N ALA A 63 -3.94 -8.31 -3.52
CA ALA A 63 -4.68 -9.17 -2.61
C ALA A 63 -3.82 -9.79 -1.50
N THR A 64 -2.51 -9.95 -1.73
CA THR A 64 -1.59 -10.53 -0.74
C THR A 64 -1.07 -9.46 0.23
N PHE A 65 -0.62 -8.33 -0.29
CA PHE A 65 0.17 -7.37 0.48
C PHE A 65 -0.56 -6.07 0.81
N LEU A 66 -1.56 -5.67 0.02
CA LEU A 66 -2.34 -4.44 0.23
C LEU A 66 -3.64 -4.71 1.01
N THR A 67 -3.61 -5.68 1.93
CA THR A 67 -4.71 -6.01 2.82
C THR A 67 -4.70 -5.15 4.09
N GLY A 68 -5.78 -5.20 4.89
CA GLY A 68 -5.80 -4.63 6.24
C GLY A 68 -4.62 -5.13 7.09
N ASN A 69 -4.42 -6.45 7.11
CA ASN A 69 -3.33 -7.09 7.85
C ASN A 69 -1.94 -6.70 7.33
N GLY A 70 -1.76 -6.62 6.00
CA GLY A 70 -0.50 -6.17 5.39
C GLY A 70 -0.11 -4.76 5.82
N ARG A 71 -1.08 -3.83 5.84
CA ARG A 71 -0.88 -2.45 6.31
C ARG A 71 -0.56 -2.37 7.80
N THR A 72 -1.29 -3.11 8.63
CA THR A 72 -1.02 -3.17 10.08
C THR A 72 0.38 -3.70 10.37
N CYS A 73 0.78 -4.77 9.69
CA CYS A 73 2.13 -5.35 9.80
C CYS A 73 3.22 -4.36 9.35
N TYR A 74 2.98 -3.63 8.25
CA TYR A 74 3.87 -2.58 7.78
C TYR A 74 4.06 -1.49 8.84
N TRP A 75 2.97 -0.91 9.35
CA TRP A 75 3.03 0.13 10.37
C TRP A 75 3.68 -0.36 11.66
N TYR A 76 3.36 -1.57 12.10
CA TYR A 76 4.00 -2.18 13.26
C TYR A 76 5.52 -2.25 13.09
N ARG A 77 6.00 -2.82 11.98
CA ARG A 77 7.43 -2.92 11.69
C ARG A 77 8.12 -1.57 11.58
N LEU A 78 7.48 -0.61 10.92
CA LEU A 78 8.00 0.74 10.76
C LEU A 78 8.17 1.44 12.11
N LEU A 79 7.13 1.44 12.94
CA LEU A 79 7.14 2.10 14.24
C LEU A 79 8.11 1.43 15.22
N HIS A 80 8.22 0.10 15.18
CA HIS A 80 9.22 -0.62 15.96
C HIS A 80 10.65 -0.32 15.50
N GLY A 81 10.88 -0.24 14.18
CA GLY A 81 12.16 0.18 13.62
C GLY A 81 12.53 1.60 14.03
N LEU A 82 11.59 2.54 13.95
CA LEU A 82 11.78 3.92 14.39
C LEU A 82 12.09 4.00 15.89
N HIS A 83 11.34 3.29 16.73
CA HIS A 83 11.60 3.26 18.16
C HIS A 83 13.03 2.83 18.48
N ALA A 84 13.56 1.84 17.75
CA ALA A 84 14.93 1.35 17.94
C ALA A 84 16.02 2.37 17.54
N THR A 85 15.70 3.39 16.76
CA THR A 85 16.66 4.43 16.36
C THR A 85 16.59 5.69 17.22
N LEU A 86 15.60 5.81 18.12
CA LEU A 86 15.50 6.95 19.02
C LEU A 86 16.62 6.90 20.06
N SER A 87 17.36 7.99 20.19
CA SER A 87 18.40 8.17 21.22
C SER A 87 17.85 8.70 22.55
N TYR A 88 16.52 8.80 22.67
CA TYR A 88 15.84 9.35 23.84
C TYR A 88 14.55 8.58 24.09
N THR A 89 14.08 8.61 25.34
CA THR A 89 12.76 8.06 25.69
C THR A 89 11.72 9.18 25.60
N PRO A 90 10.68 9.04 24.76
CA PRO A 90 9.64 10.06 24.65
C PRO A 90 8.82 10.14 25.95
N GLU A 91 8.70 11.34 26.50
CA GLU A 91 7.85 11.62 27.65
C GLU A 91 6.44 12.00 27.18
N LEU A 92 5.43 11.20 27.56
CA LEU A 92 4.04 11.43 27.16
C LEU A 92 3.49 12.78 27.64
N ALA A 93 4.02 13.32 28.74
CA ALA A 93 3.61 14.61 29.29
C ALA A 93 3.82 15.78 28.30
N GLN A 94 4.76 15.65 27.37
CA GLN A 94 5.04 16.67 26.35
C GLN A 94 4.01 16.65 25.21
N TRP A 95 3.17 15.62 25.13
CA TRP A 95 2.24 15.38 24.03
C TRP A 95 0.86 15.03 24.59
N PRO A 96 -0.01 16.02 24.87
CA PRO A 96 -1.29 15.79 25.55
C PRO A 96 -2.26 14.85 24.82
N ALA A 97 -2.10 14.71 23.50
CA ALA A 97 -2.89 13.81 22.67
C ALA A 97 -2.24 12.41 22.51
N ALA A 98 -1.02 12.20 23.00
CA ALA A 98 -0.33 10.93 22.86
C ALA A 98 -0.92 9.88 23.80
N GLN A 99 -1.12 8.68 23.26
CA GLN A 99 -1.65 7.55 23.99
C GLN A 99 -0.80 6.32 23.75
N LEU A 100 -0.76 5.43 24.73
CA LEU A 100 -0.09 4.16 24.54
C LEU A 100 -0.83 3.32 23.50
N LEU A 101 -0.09 2.79 22.52
CA LEU A 101 -0.66 1.96 21.45
C LEU A 101 -1.52 0.81 22.00
N ARG A 102 -1.07 0.17 23.10
CA ARG A 102 -1.84 -0.89 23.77
C ARG A 102 -3.23 -0.41 24.21
N ALA A 103 -3.35 0.80 24.77
CA ALA A 103 -4.62 1.33 25.23
C ALA A 103 -5.56 1.62 24.06
N VAL A 104 -5.01 2.12 22.94
CA VAL A 104 -5.78 2.31 21.71
C VAL A 104 -6.28 0.97 21.15
N VAL A 105 -5.43 -0.06 21.15
CA VAL A 105 -5.75 -1.40 20.63
C VAL A 105 -6.73 -2.16 21.52
N GLU A 106 -6.58 -2.09 22.84
CA GLU A 106 -7.37 -2.88 23.78
C GLU A 106 -8.69 -2.19 24.19
N GLU A 107 -8.72 -0.85 24.22
CA GLU A 107 -9.87 -0.12 24.76
C GLU A 107 -10.68 0.59 23.66
N GLN A 108 -10.01 1.32 22.78
CA GLN A 108 -10.69 2.21 21.81
C GLN A 108 -11.12 1.49 20.55
N LEU A 109 -10.24 0.63 20.00
CA LEU A 109 -10.52 -0.10 18.78
C LEU A 109 -11.71 -1.07 18.91
N PRO A 110 -11.87 -1.86 19.99
CA PRO A 110 -13.04 -2.73 20.16
C PRO A 110 -14.34 -1.94 20.39
N ALA A 111 -14.24 -0.74 20.97
CA ALA A 111 -15.38 0.15 21.21
C ALA A 111 -15.75 1.00 19.97
N ALA A 112 -14.85 1.12 18.99
CA ALA A 112 -15.10 1.86 17.77
C ALA A 112 -16.16 1.15 16.90
N LYS A 113 -17.06 1.94 16.31
CA LYS A 113 -18.12 1.44 15.43
C LYS A 113 -17.48 0.78 14.19
N GLY A 114 -17.64 -0.53 14.04
CA GLY A 114 -16.98 -1.32 12.99
C GLY A 114 -15.56 -1.80 13.33
N GLY A 115 -15.08 -1.58 14.55
CA GLY A 115 -13.70 -1.90 14.98
C GLY A 115 -13.30 -3.36 14.84
N ARG A 116 -14.22 -4.31 15.04
CA ARG A 116 -14.00 -5.74 14.75
C ARG A 116 -14.01 -6.05 13.25
N GLN A 117 -14.90 -5.40 12.48
CA GLN A 117 -15.04 -5.61 11.04
C GLN A 117 -13.87 -5.06 10.23
N LEU A 118 -13.16 -4.03 10.74
CA LEU A 118 -11.96 -3.48 10.09
C LEU A 118 -10.80 -4.48 9.96
N TYR A 119 -10.79 -5.57 10.74
CA TYR A 119 -9.80 -6.65 10.62
C TYR A 119 -10.20 -7.70 9.58
N ASP A 120 -11.50 -7.93 9.41
CA ASP A 120 -12.04 -9.05 8.64
C ASP A 120 -12.49 -8.64 7.22
N GLU A 121 -12.77 -7.36 6.98
CA GLU A 121 -13.21 -6.87 5.68
C GLU A 121 -12.01 -6.63 4.74
N PRO A 122 -11.98 -7.24 3.54
CA PRO A 122 -11.10 -6.81 2.49
C PRO A 122 -11.43 -5.36 2.13
N TRP A 123 -10.44 -4.48 2.19
CA TRP A 123 -10.63 -3.07 1.88
C TRP A 123 -10.99 -2.92 0.39
N LEU A 124 -12.19 -2.38 0.13
CA LEU A 124 -12.66 -2.05 -1.22
C LEU A 124 -11.80 -0.90 -1.79
N PRO A 125 -11.43 -0.96 -3.09
CA PRO A 125 -10.60 0.06 -3.75
C PRO A 125 -11.23 1.45 -3.77
#